data_AF-A0A6L7D6Z0-F1
#
_entry.id   AF-A0A6L7D6Z0-F1
#
_cell.length_a   1.000
_cell.length_b   1.000
_cell.length_c   1.000
_cell.angle_alpha   90.00
_cell.angle_beta   90.00
_cell.angle_gamma   90.00
#
_symmetry.space_group_name_H-M   'P 1'
#
loop_
_entity.id
_entity.type
_entity.pdbx_description
1 polymer ?
#
loop_
_entity_poly.entity_id
_entity_poly.type
_entity_poly.pdbx_seq_one_letter_code
_entity_poly.pdbx_strand_id
1 'polypeptide(L)'
;MQNNGASLEMIHAYLIKAALEGGYHLLMANFQSVIDLINERFDLDSVSKLYHIRDKASILNYAIPVEQRARYYIQGELLNAQKENTGLDFDKLCLQIIPLLKNGVQVNEKLISDILKDLAEKKNGLWYLKGKERTLFD
;
A
#
# COMPACT_ATOMS: atom_id res chain seq x y z
N MET A 1 20.83 14.09 6.63
CA MET A 1 20.56 14.78 5.34
C MET A 1 19.78 13.87 4.38
N GLN A 2 18.74 13.18 4.84
CA GLN A 2 17.88 12.33 3.99
C GLN A 2 16.45 12.78 4.26
N ASN A 3 15.73 13.22 3.22
CA ASN A 3 14.36 13.78 3.20
C ASN A 3 14.25 15.30 2.93
N ASN A 4 14.92 15.81 1.89
CA ASN A 4 14.72 17.17 1.36
C ASN A 4 13.56 17.23 0.35
N GLY A 5 12.38 16.69 0.69
CA GLY A 5 11.23 16.69 -0.21
C GLY A 5 11.48 15.96 -1.55
N ALA A 6 10.54 16.10 -2.48
CA ALA A 6 10.65 15.57 -3.84
C ALA A 6 9.89 16.46 -4.83
N SER A 7 10.40 16.58 -6.06
CA SER A 7 9.66 17.25 -7.14
C SER A 7 8.52 16.37 -7.64
N LEU A 8 7.55 16.95 -8.36
CA LEU A 8 6.44 16.19 -8.93
C LEU A 8 6.94 15.14 -9.94
N GLU A 9 7.97 15.47 -10.72
CA GLU A 9 8.58 14.58 -11.69
C GLU A 9 9.25 13.38 -11.00
N MET A 10 9.93 13.60 -9.88
CA MET A 10 10.52 12.51 -9.09
C MET A 10 9.45 11.58 -8.53
N ILE A 11 8.35 12.15 -8.00
CA ILE A 11 7.20 11.40 -7.50
C ILE A 11 6.56 10.60 -8.65
N HIS A 12 6.33 11.23 -9.81
CA HIS A 12 5.75 10.60 -10.98
C HIS A 12 6.62 9.46 -11.52
N ALA A 13 7.93 9.68 -11.68
CA ALA A 13 8.86 8.67 -12.18
C ALA A 13 8.93 7.45 -11.25
N TYR A 14 8.98 7.69 -9.93
CA TYR A 14 8.95 6.61 -8.94
C TYR A 14 7.63 5.83 -8.99
N LEU A 15 6.49 6.52 -9.03
CA LEU A 15 5.18 5.90 -9.05
C LEU A 15 4.91 5.14 -10.35
N ILE A 16 5.35 5.63 -11.51
CA ILE A 16 5.30 4.89 -12.77
C ILE A 16 6.08 3.59 -12.65
N LYS A 17 7.33 3.67 -12.18
CA LYS A 17 8.18 2.48 -12.04
C LYS A 17 7.53 1.45 -11.11
N ALA A 18 7.12 1.89 -9.91
CA ALA A 18 6.48 1.02 -8.92
C ALA A 18 5.14 0.44 -9.41
N ALA A 19 4.35 1.23 -10.14
CA ALA A 19 3.08 0.78 -10.70
C ALA A 19 3.27 -0.23 -11.83
N LEU A 20 4.24 -0.02 -12.74
CA LEU A 20 4.54 -0.98 -13.80
C LEU A 20 5.12 -2.28 -13.22
N GLU A 21 6.09 -2.20 -12.30
CA GLU A 21 6.69 -3.35 -11.60
C GLU A 21 5.69 -4.07 -10.67
N GLY A 22 4.61 -3.39 -10.27
CA GLY A 22 3.56 -3.90 -9.39
C GLY A 22 2.27 -4.30 -10.11
N GLY A 23 2.15 -4.07 -11.42
CA GLY A 23 0.91 -4.33 -12.18
C GLY A 23 -0.20 -3.27 -12.02
N TYR A 24 0.04 -2.17 -11.31
CA TYR A 24 -0.90 -1.07 -11.05
C TYR A 24 -0.98 -0.02 -12.18
N HIS A 25 -0.82 -0.44 -13.43
CA HIS A 25 -0.85 0.46 -14.61
C HIS A 25 -2.09 1.37 -14.67
N LEU A 26 -3.25 0.92 -14.18
CA LEU A 26 -4.48 1.72 -14.09
C LEU A 26 -4.41 2.88 -13.08
N LEU A 27 -3.55 2.78 -12.06
CA LEU A 27 -3.29 3.89 -11.13
C LEU A 27 -2.58 5.03 -11.86
N MET A 28 -1.63 4.70 -12.74
CA MET A 28 -0.91 5.69 -13.54
C MET A 28 -1.77 6.27 -14.67
N ALA A 29 -2.71 5.48 -15.21
CA ALA A 29 -3.70 6.00 -16.16
C ALA A 29 -4.57 7.12 -15.57
N ASN A 30 -4.69 7.19 -14.23
CA ASN A 30 -5.42 8.20 -13.49
C ASN A 30 -4.50 9.11 -12.65
N PHE A 31 -3.28 9.39 -13.14
CA PHE A 31 -2.28 10.13 -12.37
C PHE A 31 -2.74 11.51 -11.88
N GLN A 32 -3.70 12.16 -12.55
CA GLN A 32 -4.27 13.42 -12.08
C GLN A 32 -4.86 13.30 -10.66
N SER A 33 -5.56 12.21 -10.35
CA SER A 33 -6.09 11.96 -9.00
C SER A 33 -4.97 11.80 -7.96
N VAL A 34 -3.79 11.35 -8.37
CA VAL A 34 -2.61 11.28 -7.51
C VAL A 34 -2.05 12.67 -7.24
N ILE A 35 -2.01 13.54 -8.25
CA ILE A 35 -1.60 14.95 -8.09
C ILE A 35 -2.52 15.68 -7.12
N ASP A 36 -3.84 15.50 -7.24
CA ASP A 36 -4.81 16.13 -6.37
C ASP A 36 -4.63 15.70 -4.91
N LEU A 37 -4.36 14.42 -4.66
CA LEU A 37 -4.02 13.89 -3.33
C LEU A 37 -2.70 14.47 -2.78
N ILE A 38 -1.68 14.59 -3.62
CA ILE A 38 -0.40 15.20 -3.22
C ILE A 38 -0.64 16.67 -2.81
N ASN A 39 -1.38 17.43 -3.60
CA ASN A 39 -1.69 18.84 -3.31
C ASN A 39 -2.59 19.01 -2.06
N GLU A 40 -3.45 18.04 -1.78
CA GLU A 40 -4.28 18.05 -0.56
C GLU A 40 -3.41 17.86 0.70
N ARG A 41 -2.33 17.07 0.62
CA ARG A 41 -1.62 16.53 1.80
C ARG A 41 -0.22 17.07 2.02
N PHE A 42 0.40 17.66 1.01
CA PHE A 42 1.76 18.18 1.06
C PHE A 42 1.78 19.68 0.76
N ASP A 43 2.83 20.35 1.25
CA ASP A 43 3.11 21.75 0.91
C ASP A 43 4.15 21.80 -0.19
N LEU A 44 3.79 22.44 -1.31
CA LEU A 44 4.75 22.76 -2.35
C LEU A 44 5.53 24.00 -1.92
N ASP A 45 6.83 23.85 -1.69
CA ASP A 45 7.69 25.02 -1.55
C ASP A 45 7.80 25.72 -2.91
N SER A 46 7.25 26.93 -2.97
CA SER A 46 7.25 27.75 -4.18
C SER A 46 8.65 28.10 -4.71
N VAL A 47 9.68 28.07 -3.85
CA VAL A 47 11.08 28.38 -4.20
C VAL A 47 11.79 27.14 -4.71
N SER A 48 11.87 26.07 -3.92
CA SER A 48 12.59 24.84 -4.31
C SER A 48 11.80 23.96 -5.29
N LYS A 49 10.49 24.18 -5.43
CA LYS A 49 9.55 23.31 -6.17
C LYS A 49 9.45 21.89 -5.63
N LEU A 50 9.80 21.70 -4.36
CA LEU A 50 9.74 20.41 -3.69
C LEU A 50 8.49 20.32 -2.82
N TYR A 51 7.87 19.15 -2.81
CA TYR A 51 6.79 18.84 -1.88
C TYR A 51 7.36 18.42 -0.52
N HIS A 52 6.81 18.99 0.55
CA HIS A 52 7.15 18.70 1.93
C HIS A 52 5.91 18.22 2.70
N ILE A 53 6.12 17.36 3.70
CA ILE A 53 5.06 16.94 4.62
C ILE A 53 4.64 18.17 5.43
N ARG A 54 3.33 18.46 5.52
CA ARG A 54 2.86 19.57 6.36
C ARG A 54 3.18 19.28 7.83
N ASP A 55 3.66 20.28 8.57
CA ASP A 55 4.00 20.16 10.00
C ASP A 55 2.84 19.66 10.89
N LYS A 56 1.60 19.80 10.42
CA LYS A 56 0.37 19.33 11.10
C LYS A 56 -0.36 18.20 10.36
N ALA A 57 0.26 17.58 9.35
CA ALA A 57 -0.32 16.42 8.66
C ALA A 57 -0.25 15.15 9.54
N SER A 58 -0.92 15.22 10.69
CA SER A 58 -1.87 14.16 11.04
C SER A 58 -2.74 13.92 9.81
N ILE A 59 -2.95 12.67 9.44
CA ILE A 59 -3.85 12.20 8.37
C ILE A 59 -3.17 11.81 7.06
N LEU A 60 -2.26 10.84 7.13
CA LEU A 60 -2.12 9.84 6.06
C LEU A 60 -3.17 8.70 6.19
N ASN A 61 -3.90 8.62 7.31
CA ASN A 61 -4.66 7.41 7.69
C ASN A 61 -6.15 7.60 8.02
N TYR A 62 -6.76 8.78 7.89
CA TYR A 62 -8.16 8.99 8.37
C TYR A 62 -9.21 8.97 7.25
N ALA A 63 -8.84 9.19 5.98
CA ALA A 63 -9.81 9.17 4.88
C ALA A 63 -10.17 7.74 4.43
N ILE A 64 -9.22 6.81 4.53
CA ILE A 64 -9.41 5.41 4.12
C ILE A 64 -9.78 4.61 5.37
N PRO A 65 -10.91 3.88 5.42
CA PRO A 65 -11.28 3.03 6.55
C PRO A 65 -10.16 2.05 6.95
N VAL A 66 -10.04 1.74 8.24
CA VAL A 66 -8.95 0.90 8.77
C VAL A 66 -8.89 -0.49 8.11
N GLU A 67 -10.04 -1.07 7.82
CA GLU A 67 -10.17 -2.34 7.10
C GLU A 67 -9.60 -2.25 5.69
N GLN A 68 -9.91 -1.18 4.96
CA GLN A 68 -9.41 -0.98 3.61
C GLN A 68 -7.88 -0.79 3.59
N ARG A 69 -7.34 -0.04 4.56
CA ARG A 69 -5.88 0.07 4.73
C ARG A 69 -5.25 -1.28 5.05
N ALA A 70 -5.84 -2.05 5.96
CA ALA A 70 -5.38 -3.39 6.29
C ALA A 70 -5.35 -4.30 5.06
N ARG A 71 -6.40 -4.25 4.23
CA ARG A 71 -6.48 -4.99 2.96
C ARG A 71 -5.33 -4.62 2.03
N TYR A 72 -5.03 -3.34 1.85
CA TYR A 72 -3.92 -2.91 0.99
C TYR A 72 -2.56 -3.38 1.50
N TYR A 73 -2.30 -3.24 2.80
CA TYR A 73 -1.04 -3.72 3.36
C TYR A 73 -0.87 -5.23 3.23
N ILE A 74 -1.91 -6.00 3.56
CA ILE A 74 -1.89 -7.48 3.47
C ILE A 74 -1.70 -7.92 2.00
N GLN A 75 -2.39 -7.27 1.06
CA GLN A 75 -2.22 -7.54 -0.37
C GLN A 75 -0.79 -7.22 -0.85
N GLY A 76 -0.19 -6.13 -0.37
CA GLY A 76 1.19 -5.78 -0.66
C GLY A 76 2.18 -6.85 -0.21
N GLU A 77 2.07 -7.33 1.02
CA GLU A 77 2.91 -8.42 1.54
C GLU A 77 2.72 -9.72 0.75
N LEU A 78 1.47 -10.06 0.38
CA LEU A 78 1.18 -11.24 -0.43
C LEU A 78 1.82 -11.17 -1.82
N LEU A 79 1.78 -10.00 -2.46
CA LEU A 79 2.43 -9.77 -3.76
C LEU A 79 3.95 -9.85 -3.66
N ASN A 80 4.55 -9.32 -2.59
CA ASN A 80 5.99 -9.43 -2.35
C ASN A 80 6.40 -10.89 -2.14
N ALA A 81 5.67 -11.63 -1.30
CA ALA A 81 5.91 -13.05 -1.09
C ALA A 81 5.77 -13.86 -2.39
N GLN A 82 4.77 -13.54 -3.22
CA GLN A 82 4.60 -14.16 -4.53
C GLN A 82 5.81 -13.89 -5.46
N LYS A 83 6.33 -12.65 -5.50
CA LYS A 83 7.52 -12.30 -6.30
C LYS A 83 8.77 -13.08 -5.84
N GLU A 84 8.87 -13.35 -4.55
CA GLU A 84 9.97 -14.11 -3.94
C GLU A 84 9.74 -15.64 -3.96
N ASN A 85 8.61 -16.12 -4.50
CA ASN A 85 8.17 -17.51 -4.42
C ASN A 85 8.12 -18.05 -2.98
N THR A 86 7.77 -17.21 -2.01
CA THR A 86 7.61 -17.53 -0.59
C THR A 86 6.14 -17.44 -0.16
N GLY A 87 5.83 -17.93 1.05
CA GLY A 87 4.52 -17.79 1.67
C GLY A 87 4.60 -16.96 2.96
N LEU A 88 3.49 -16.34 3.35
CA LEU A 88 3.42 -15.52 4.55
C LEU A 88 3.07 -16.33 5.79
N ASP A 89 3.83 -16.12 6.87
CA ASP A 89 3.45 -16.56 8.20
C ASP A 89 2.47 -15.57 8.85
N PHE A 90 1.44 -16.09 9.52
CA PHE A 90 0.36 -15.27 10.08
C PHE A 90 0.85 -14.37 11.23
N ASP A 91 1.63 -14.93 12.15
CA ASP A 91 2.09 -14.21 13.33
C ASP A 91 3.07 -13.10 12.93
N LYS A 92 3.97 -13.40 12.00
CA LYS A 92 4.88 -12.41 11.40
C LYS A 92 4.12 -11.29 10.69
N LEU A 93 3.08 -11.62 9.91
CA LEU A 93 2.25 -10.63 9.24
C LEU A 93 1.55 -9.72 10.25
N CYS A 94 0.96 -10.28 11.32
CA CYS A 94 0.33 -9.51 12.38
C CYS A 94 1.32 -8.54 13.04
N LEU A 95 2.55 -8.99 13.34
CA LEU A 95 3.61 -8.16 13.91
C LEU A 95 4.02 -7.00 12.98
N GLN A 96 3.99 -7.20 11.66
CA GLN A 96 4.31 -6.16 10.67
C GLN A 96 3.16 -5.16 10.46
N ILE A 97 1.92 -5.65 10.35
CA ILE A 97 0.78 -4.83 9.90
C ILE A 97 0.10 -4.08 11.05
N ILE A 98 -0.04 -4.69 12.23
CA ILE A 98 -0.76 -4.06 13.37
C ILE A 98 -0.14 -2.68 13.74
N PRO A 99 1.20 -2.52 13.82
CA PRO A 99 1.80 -1.22 14.12
C PRO A 99 1.46 -0.14 13.10
N LEU A 100 1.35 -0.49 11.82
CA LEU A 100 1.04 0.45 10.72
C LEU A 100 -0.40 0.95 10.77
N LEU A 101 -1.28 0.19 11.42
CA LEU A 101 -2.70 0.49 11.52
C LEU A 101 -3.08 1.23 12.81
N LYS A 102 -2.16 1.40 13.77
CA LYS A 102 -2.38 2.09 15.06
C LYS A 102 -2.67 3.59 14.85
N ASN A 103 -3.94 3.93 14.64
CA ASN A 103 -4.46 5.29 14.70
C ASN A 103 -5.77 5.30 15.52
N GLY A 104 -5.73 4.84 16.77
CA GLY A 104 -6.87 4.91 17.69
C GLY A 104 -7.94 3.82 17.54
N VAL A 105 -7.82 2.91 16.57
CA VAL A 105 -8.67 1.70 16.45
C VAL A 105 -7.82 0.46 16.72
N GLN A 106 -8.29 -0.42 17.62
CA GLN A 106 -7.61 -1.68 17.92
C GLN A 106 -7.84 -2.66 16.76
N VAL A 107 -6.93 -2.67 15.80
CA VAL A 107 -6.86 -3.76 14.82
C VAL A 107 -6.44 -5.03 15.55
N ASN A 108 -7.23 -6.08 15.37
CA ASN A 108 -6.99 -7.38 15.98
C ASN A 108 -6.67 -8.43 14.91
N GLU A 109 -6.11 -9.55 15.36
CA GLU A 109 -5.76 -10.69 14.51
C GLU A 109 -6.95 -11.21 13.69
N LYS A 110 -8.18 -11.05 14.20
CA LYS A 110 -9.40 -11.44 13.49
C LYS A 110 -9.56 -10.67 12.17
N LEU A 111 -9.39 -9.35 12.18
CA LEU A 111 -9.48 -8.53 10.96
C LEU A 111 -8.46 -9.00 9.90
N ILE A 112 -7.21 -9.24 10.33
CA ILE A 112 -6.13 -9.72 9.44
C ILE A 112 -6.47 -11.10 8.90
N SER A 113 -6.96 -12.00 9.75
CA SER A 113 -7.38 -13.36 9.37
C SER A 113 -8.50 -13.35 8.33
N ASP A 114 -9.51 -12.51 8.52
CA ASP A 114 -10.67 -12.45 7.63
C ASP A 114 -10.28 -11.89 6.25
N ILE A 115 -9.42 -10.87 6.21
CA ILE A 115 -8.86 -10.34 4.97
C ILE A 115 -7.98 -11.39 4.26
N LEU A 116 -7.14 -12.13 5.00
CA LEU A 116 -6.30 -13.19 4.42
C LEU A 116 -7.14 -14.30 3.80
N LYS A 117 -8.22 -14.75 4.44
CA LYS A 117 -9.11 -15.77 3.88
C LYS A 117 -9.76 -15.33 2.56
N ASP A 118 -10.01 -14.02 2.43
CA ASP A 118 -10.52 -13.45 1.18
C ASP A 118 -9.46 -13.42 0.08
N LEU A 119 -8.26 -12.92 0.38
CA LEU A 119 -7.20 -12.67 -0.60
C LEU A 119 -6.34 -13.90 -0.95
N ALA A 120 -6.18 -14.83 -0.01
CA ALA A 120 -5.14 -15.83 0.00
C ALA A 120 -5.67 -17.23 0.32
N GLU A 121 -4.88 -18.23 -0.03
CA GLU A 121 -5.08 -19.63 0.32
C GLU A 121 -3.97 -20.09 1.27
N LYS A 122 -4.32 -20.94 2.24
CA LYS A 122 -3.37 -21.47 3.21
C LYS A 122 -2.84 -22.83 2.74
N LYS A 123 -1.52 -22.95 2.60
CA LYS A 123 -0.82 -24.20 2.22
C LYS A 123 0.35 -24.42 3.19
N ASN A 124 0.43 -25.61 3.79
CA ASN A 124 1.51 -25.98 4.71
C ASN A 124 1.76 -24.95 5.83
N GLY A 125 0.69 -24.37 6.39
CA GLY A 125 0.79 -23.37 7.45
C GLY A 125 1.01 -21.93 6.98
N LEU A 126 1.43 -21.72 5.73
CA LEU A 126 1.72 -20.41 5.15
C LEU A 126 0.60 -19.92 4.22
N TRP A 127 0.49 -18.61 4.04
CA TRP A 127 -0.49 -17.96 3.18
C TRP A 127 0.12 -17.56 1.84
N TYR A 128 -0.59 -17.88 0.76
CA TYR A 128 -0.20 -17.58 -0.61
C TYR A 128 -1.32 -16.82 -1.30
N LEU A 129 -0.99 -15.80 -2.09
CA LEU A 129 -1.98 -15.06 -2.88
C LEU A 129 -2.77 -16.04 -3.75
N LYS A 130 -4.11 -15.94 -3.75
CA LYS A 130 -4.92 -16.73 -4.68
C LYS A 130 -4.48 -16.42 -6.10
N GLY A 131 -4.23 -17.46 -6.91
CA GLY A 131 -4.05 -17.27 -8.34
C GLY A 131 -5.31 -16.63 -8.92
N LYS A 132 -5.17 -15.72 -9.90
CA LYS A 132 -6.32 -15.36 -10.73
C LYS A 132 -6.88 -16.67 -11.28
N GLU A 133 -8.18 -16.93 -11.07
CA GLU A 133 -8.86 -17.93 -11.89
C GLU A 133 -8.59 -17.54 -13.34
N ARG A 134 -7.83 -18.36 -14.06
CA ARG A 134 -7.80 -18.26 -15.52
C ARG A 134 -9.21 -18.59 -15.97
N THR A 135 -10.01 -17.56 -16.22
CA THR A 135 -11.17 -17.77 -17.08
C THR A 135 -10.65 -18.30 -18.40
N LEU A 136 -11.33 -19.30 -18.96
CA LEU A 136 -11.00 -20.02 -20.21
C LEU A 136 -10.88 -19.13 -21.47
N PHE A 137 -10.79 -17.81 -21.30
CA PHE A 137 -10.78 -16.79 -22.35
C PHE A 137 -9.61 -15.79 -22.25
N ASP A 138 -8.57 -16.06 -21.45
CA ASP A 138 -7.27 -15.36 -21.53
C ASP A 138 -6.30 -16.08 -22.48
#